data_AF-A0A9P6WZ35-F1
#
_entry.id   AF-A0A9P6WZ35-F1
#
_cell.length_a   1.000
_cell.length_b   1.000
_cell.length_c   1.000
_cell.angle_alpha   90.00
_cell.angle_beta   90.00
_cell.angle_gamma   90.00
#
_symmetry.space_group_name_H-M   'P 1'
#
loop_
_entity.id
_entity.type
_entity.pdbx_description
1 polymer ?
#
loop_
_entity_poly.entity_id
_entity_poly.type
_entity_poly.pdbx_seq_one_letter_code
_entity_poly.pdbx_strand_id
1 'polypeptide(L)'
;MPAAQQKSEIQSKKMTVTVSPSEVETTKAKEILTKLSGASDADRESVAEELAAFVKSNGVLSLKHAGIVDAIVKDFGNKKSNGARLSAVAAFSALANNSIEGQAEPFIIALLSNLLELQADKQAAIKNAAAEAAKNFVTKMNPNACSLTVPFILEGLDPPQGILCCYS
;
A
#
# COMPACT_ATOMS: atom_id res chain seq x y z
N MET A 1 -58.77 -11.31 -17.52
CA MET A 1 -57.83 -10.30 -16.99
C MET A 1 -58.43 -9.74 -15.70
N PRO A 2 -57.69 -9.45 -14.62
CA PRO A 2 -56.22 -9.43 -14.43
C PRO A 2 -55.72 -10.12 -13.12
N ALA A 3 -54.40 -10.01 -12.88
CA ALA A 3 -53.67 -10.07 -11.60
C ALA A 3 -52.88 -11.34 -11.17
N ALA A 4 -51.55 -11.12 -11.07
CA ALA A 4 -50.61 -11.58 -10.04
C ALA A 4 -50.04 -13.03 -10.02
N GLN A 5 -48.83 -13.15 -10.57
CA GLN A 5 -47.56 -13.68 -9.98
C GLN A 5 -47.53 -14.91 -9.04
N GLN A 6 -46.71 -15.91 -9.42
CA GLN A 6 -45.54 -16.53 -8.74
C GLN A 6 -45.19 -17.80 -9.54
N LYS A 7 -43.98 -18.37 -9.70
CA LYS A 7 -42.64 -18.41 -9.08
C LYS A 7 -41.75 -19.02 -10.23
N SER A 8 -40.44 -18.88 -10.36
CA SER A 8 -39.39 -19.43 -9.50
C SER A 8 -38.00 -19.17 -10.12
N GLU A 9 -37.16 -18.51 -9.34
CA GLU A 9 -35.77 -18.80 -9.00
C GLU A 9 -34.96 -19.94 -9.70
N ILE A 10 -33.70 -19.54 -9.98
CA ILE A 10 -32.43 -20.29 -10.19
C ILE A 10 -32.17 -20.94 -11.55
N GLN A 11 -31.26 -20.30 -12.31
CA GLN A 11 -30.05 -21.00 -12.73
C GLN A 11 -28.84 -20.08 -12.81
N SER A 12 -27.85 -20.42 -11.99
CA SER A 12 -26.48 -19.94 -11.98
C SER A 12 -25.78 -20.10 -13.33
N LYS A 13 -24.64 -19.41 -13.45
CA LYS A 13 -23.46 -19.71 -14.28
C LYS A 13 -23.33 -18.94 -15.61
N LYS A 14 -22.88 -17.70 -15.48
CA LYS A 14 -21.85 -17.07 -16.34
C LYS A 14 -20.97 -16.29 -15.36
N MET A 15 -19.76 -16.76 -15.00
CA MET A 15 -18.55 -16.62 -15.82
C MET A 15 -18.68 -15.46 -16.81
N THR A 16 -18.70 -14.27 -16.24
CA THR A 16 -18.57 -13.03 -16.99
C THR A 16 -17.18 -12.48 -16.67
N VAL A 17 -16.23 -12.90 -17.51
CA VAL A 17 -15.09 -12.06 -17.88
C VAL A 17 -15.71 -10.83 -18.54
N THR A 18 -15.87 -9.73 -17.81
CA THR A 18 -16.24 -8.44 -18.39
C THR A 18 -15.67 -7.28 -17.61
N VAL A 19 -15.20 -6.31 -18.39
CA VAL A 19 -15.13 -4.86 -18.20
C VAL A 19 -14.10 -4.26 -17.24
N SER A 20 -13.07 -3.69 -17.88
CA SER A 20 -12.33 -2.48 -17.51
C SER A 20 -12.97 -1.61 -16.42
N PRO A 21 -12.37 -1.50 -15.22
CA PRO A 21 -12.85 -0.67 -14.11
C PRO A 21 -11.97 0.58 -13.84
N SER A 22 -11.33 1.14 -14.87
CA SER A 22 -10.19 2.06 -14.71
C SER A 22 -10.50 3.51 -14.26
N GLU A 23 -11.75 3.99 -14.23
CA GLU A 23 -12.03 5.41 -13.89
C GLU A 23 -12.70 5.62 -12.53
N VAL A 24 -13.70 4.81 -12.15
CA VAL A 24 -14.44 5.02 -10.89
C VAL A 24 -13.61 4.59 -9.66
N GLU A 25 -12.88 3.49 -9.77
CA GLU A 25 -11.99 3.00 -8.70
C GLU A 25 -10.81 3.96 -8.51
N THR A 26 -10.21 4.42 -9.61
CA THR A 26 -9.13 5.40 -9.59
C THR A 26 -9.55 6.75 -9.01
N THR A 27 -10.81 7.16 -9.21
CA THR A 27 -11.34 8.40 -8.62
C THR A 27 -11.49 8.25 -7.10
N LYS A 28 -12.08 7.14 -6.63
CA LYS A 28 -12.19 6.85 -5.19
C LYS A 28 -10.83 6.77 -4.50
N ALA A 29 -9.85 6.12 -5.12
CA ALA A 29 -8.49 6.06 -4.60
C ALA A 29 -7.87 7.45 -4.45
N LYS A 30 -8.05 8.34 -5.44
CA LYS A 30 -7.57 9.73 -5.38
C LYS A 30 -8.26 10.54 -4.28
N GLU A 31 -9.55 10.33 -4.05
CA GLU A 31 -10.28 10.96 -2.95
C GLU A 31 -9.73 10.51 -1.59
N ILE A 32 -9.50 9.21 -1.41
CA ILE A 32 -8.93 8.66 -0.16
C ILE A 32 -7.52 9.20 0.06
N LEU A 33 -6.69 9.26 -0.98
CA LEU A 33 -5.34 9.85 -0.90
C LEU A 33 -5.38 11.34 -0.52
N THR A 34 -6.33 12.10 -1.07
CA THR A 34 -6.50 13.52 -0.73
C THR A 34 -6.90 13.67 0.74
N LYS A 35 -7.85 12.87 1.22
CA LYS A 35 -8.24 12.83 2.64
C LYS A 35 -7.06 12.47 3.53
N LEU A 36 -6.29 11.46 3.15
CA LEU A 36 -5.14 10.98 3.92
C LEU A 36 -4.06 12.06 4.08
N SER A 37 -3.78 12.82 3.01
CA SER A 37 -2.79 13.91 3.03
C SER A 37 -3.17 15.08 3.96
N GLY A 38 -4.47 15.26 4.21
CA GLY A 38 -5.02 16.29 5.10
C GLY A 38 -5.50 15.77 6.46
N ALA A 39 -5.35 14.48 6.75
CA ALA A 39 -5.92 13.86 7.95
C ALA A 39 -5.16 14.26 9.23
N SER A 40 -5.93 14.56 10.26
CA SER A 40 -5.48 14.73 11.64
C SER A 40 -4.87 13.41 12.18
N ASP A 41 -4.03 13.48 13.20
CA ASP A 41 -3.39 12.28 13.78
C ASP A 41 -4.39 11.21 14.24
N ALA A 42 -5.59 11.62 14.68
CA ALA A 42 -6.65 10.71 15.13
C ALA A 42 -7.37 9.96 13.98
N ASP A 43 -7.60 10.64 12.85
CA ASP A 43 -8.36 10.07 11.73
C ASP A 43 -7.45 9.37 10.71
N ARG A 44 -6.15 9.66 10.74
CA ARG A 44 -5.17 9.15 9.77
C ARG A 44 -5.15 7.63 9.70
N GLU A 45 -5.22 6.96 10.84
CA GLU A 45 -5.20 5.50 10.89
C GLU A 45 -6.47 4.90 10.30
N SER A 46 -7.64 5.50 10.59
CA SER A 46 -8.91 5.09 9.99
C SER A 46 -8.93 5.29 8.47
N VAL A 47 -8.42 6.41 7.96
CA VAL A 47 -8.34 6.68 6.51
C VAL A 47 -7.30 5.76 5.84
N ALA A 48 -6.21 5.44 6.53
CA ALA A 48 -5.23 4.47 6.05
C ALA A 48 -5.81 3.05 5.96
N GLU A 49 -6.62 2.64 6.94
CA GLU A 49 -7.36 1.38 6.89
C GLU A 49 -8.39 1.34 5.76
N GLU A 50 -9.08 2.46 5.50
CA GLU A 50 -9.98 2.59 4.34
C GLU A 50 -9.24 2.39 3.01
N LEU A 51 -8.05 2.99 2.87
CA LEU A 51 -7.18 2.79 1.71
C LEU A 51 -6.76 1.32 1.56
N ALA A 52 -6.37 0.68 2.67
CA ALA A 52 -5.95 -0.71 2.64
C ALA A 52 -7.10 -1.68 2.33
N ALA A 53 -8.31 -1.40 2.83
CA ALA A 53 -9.51 -2.15 2.49
C ALA A 53 -9.87 -2.01 1.01
N PHE A 54 -9.74 -0.81 0.44
CA PHE A 54 -9.94 -0.55 -0.98
C PHE A 54 -8.96 -1.33 -1.86
N VAL A 55 -7.67 -1.36 -1.48
CA VAL A 55 -6.65 -2.14 -2.20
C VAL A 55 -6.94 -3.65 -2.09
N LYS A 56 -7.44 -4.11 -0.94
CA LYS A 56 -7.83 -5.51 -0.75
C LYS A 56 -9.02 -5.91 -1.64
N SER A 57 -10.02 -5.03 -1.80
CA SER A 57 -11.20 -5.34 -2.63
C SER A 57 -10.90 -5.32 -4.14
N ASN A 58 -10.03 -4.41 -4.59
CA ASN A 58 -9.77 -4.17 -6.01
C ASN A 58 -8.49 -4.86 -6.52
N GLY A 59 -7.69 -5.40 -5.60
CA GLY A 59 -6.46 -6.13 -5.90
C GLY A 59 -5.27 -5.24 -6.23
N VAL A 60 -4.12 -5.89 -6.47
CA VAL A 60 -2.80 -5.23 -6.57
C VAL A 60 -2.67 -4.30 -7.78
N LEU A 61 -3.45 -4.54 -8.84
CA LEU A 61 -3.45 -3.70 -10.04
C LEU A 61 -3.96 -2.28 -9.74
N SER A 62 -4.86 -2.13 -8.75
CA SER A 62 -5.36 -0.83 -8.33
C SER A 62 -4.25 0.08 -7.79
N LEU A 63 -3.22 -0.48 -7.14
CA LEU A 63 -2.07 0.29 -6.65
C LEU A 63 -1.34 1.01 -7.78
N LYS A 64 -1.16 0.34 -8.91
CA LYS A 64 -0.47 0.88 -10.09
C LYS A 64 -1.38 1.79 -10.92
N HIS A 65 -2.62 1.38 -11.17
CA HIS A 65 -3.56 2.17 -11.97
C HIS A 65 -3.99 3.46 -11.28
N ALA A 66 -4.16 3.43 -9.95
CA ALA A 66 -4.51 4.60 -9.17
C ALA A 66 -3.31 5.44 -8.72
N GLY A 67 -2.08 4.99 -8.98
CA GLY A 67 -0.86 5.71 -8.57
C GLY A 67 -0.72 5.85 -7.05
N ILE A 68 -1.25 4.90 -6.28
CA ILE A 68 -1.25 4.95 -4.81
C ILE A 68 0.19 4.87 -4.29
N VAL A 69 1.01 3.99 -4.87
CA VAL A 69 2.42 3.82 -4.51
C VAL A 69 3.19 5.12 -4.76
N ASP A 70 3.01 5.74 -5.92
CA ASP A 70 3.68 7.01 -6.26
C ASP A 70 3.25 8.16 -5.35
N ALA A 71 1.97 8.21 -4.96
CA ALA A 71 1.46 9.19 -4.00
C ALA A 71 2.09 9.02 -2.61
N ILE A 72 2.18 7.78 -2.11
CA ILE A 72 2.82 7.47 -0.82
C ILE A 72 4.31 7.83 -0.86
N VAL A 73 5.04 7.49 -1.94
CA VAL A 73 6.46 7.84 -2.11
C VAL A 73 6.65 9.36 -2.13
N LYS A 74 5.76 10.08 -2.81
CA LYS A 74 5.76 11.55 -2.81
C LYS A 74 5.55 12.13 -1.41
N ASP A 75 4.67 11.54 -0.63
CA ASP A 75 4.39 11.97 0.75
C ASP A 75 5.54 11.63 1.70
N PHE A 76 6.25 10.50 1.51
CA PHE A 76 7.50 10.20 2.21
C PHE A 76 8.58 11.28 1.98
N GLY A 77 8.71 11.76 0.74
CA GLY A 77 9.66 12.83 0.37
C GLY A 77 9.26 14.24 0.81
N ASN A 78 8.05 14.44 1.34
CA ASN A 78 7.52 15.77 1.64
C ASN A 78 8.06 16.34 2.96
N LYS A 79 9.25 16.97 2.88
CA LYS A 79 9.90 17.64 4.03
C LYS A 79 9.17 18.90 4.52
N LYS A 80 8.13 19.37 3.81
CA LYS A 80 7.37 20.58 4.19
C LYS A 80 6.25 20.28 5.18
N SER A 81 5.75 19.05 5.21
CA SER A 81 4.64 18.64 6.09
C SER A 81 5.01 17.39 6.87
N ASN A 82 5.12 17.53 8.19
CA ASN A 82 5.26 16.39 9.09
C ASN A 82 4.03 15.46 9.03
N GLY A 83 2.84 16.04 8.83
CA GLY A 83 1.59 15.29 8.72
C GLY A 83 1.56 14.37 7.50
N ALA A 84 2.04 14.85 6.34
CA ALA A 84 2.09 14.04 5.12
C ALA A 84 3.03 12.83 5.26
N ARG A 85 4.17 13.01 5.96
CA ARG A 85 5.10 11.90 6.21
C ARG A 85 4.51 10.87 7.16
N LEU A 86 3.83 11.31 8.22
CA LEU A 86 3.15 10.40 9.13
C LEU A 86 1.98 9.67 8.45
N SER A 87 1.23 10.34 7.57
CA SER A 87 0.13 9.73 6.83
C SER A 87 0.61 8.66 5.86
N ALA A 88 1.76 8.87 5.22
CA ALA A 88 2.41 7.86 4.40
C ALA A 88 2.85 6.62 5.22
N VAL A 89 3.41 6.83 6.42
CA VAL A 89 3.79 5.73 7.33
C VAL A 89 2.56 4.94 7.79
N ALA A 90 1.46 5.63 8.10
CA ALA A 90 0.20 4.98 8.48
C ALA A 90 -0.40 4.16 7.33
N ALA A 91 -0.42 4.70 6.11
CA ALA A 91 -0.83 3.95 4.92
C ALA A 91 0.02 2.71 4.69
N PHE A 92 1.34 2.81 4.86
CA PHE A 92 2.23 1.65 4.77
C PHE A 92 1.86 0.60 5.82
N SER A 93 1.67 0.99 7.09
CA SER A 93 1.30 0.06 8.16
C SER A 93 -0.03 -0.65 7.87
N ALA A 94 -1.04 0.09 7.41
CA ALA A 94 -2.35 -0.46 7.04
C ALA A 94 -2.27 -1.42 5.85
N LEU A 95 -1.49 -1.09 4.82
CA LEU A 95 -1.25 -1.96 3.67
C LEU A 95 -0.48 -3.23 4.08
N ALA A 96 0.52 -3.09 4.94
CA ALA A 96 1.23 -4.22 5.52
C ALA A 96 0.30 -5.10 6.39
N ASN A 97 -0.70 -4.55 7.05
CA ASN A 97 -1.63 -5.36 7.83
C ASN A 97 -2.62 -6.16 6.97
N ASN A 98 -3.11 -5.56 5.89
CA ASN A 98 -4.31 -6.05 5.21
C ASN A 98 -4.05 -6.62 3.80
N SER A 99 -2.86 -6.40 3.21
CA SER A 99 -2.57 -6.76 1.82
C SER A 99 -1.54 -7.89 1.63
N ILE A 100 -1.08 -8.55 2.70
CA ILE A 100 0.02 -9.54 2.62
C ILE A 100 -0.40 -10.90 2.01
N GLU A 101 -1.69 -11.21 1.88
CA GLU A 101 -2.14 -12.53 1.40
C GLU A 101 -1.97 -12.78 -0.13
N GLY A 102 -1.12 -12.04 -0.85
CA GLY A 102 -0.98 -12.21 -2.31
C GLY A 102 0.14 -11.42 -3.00
N GLN A 103 -0.07 -11.08 -4.29
CA GLN A 103 0.94 -10.45 -5.17
C GLN A 103 1.29 -8.98 -4.83
N ALA A 104 0.86 -8.47 -3.67
CA ALA A 104 1.12 -7.09 -3.25
C ALA A 104 2.48 -6.93 -2.54
N GLU A 105 3.07 -8.03 -2.05
CA GLU A 105 4.36 -8.04 -1.36
C GLU A 105 5.48 -7.26 -2.10
N PRO A 106 5.75 -7.45 -3.41
CA PRO A 106 6.84 -6.73 -4.08
C PRO A 106 6.64 -5.22 -4.10
N PHE A 107 5.40 -4.73 -4.11
CA PHE A 107 5.12 -3.29 -4.05
C PHE A 107 5.41 -2.72 -2.65
N ILE A 108 5.07 -3.47 -1.60
CA ILE A 108 5.32 -3.05 -0.22
C ILE A 108 6.82 -3.12 0.10
N ILE A 109 7.54 -4.11 -0.41
CA ILE A 109 9.01 -4.20 -0.29
C ILE A 109 9.69 -2.98 -0.93
N ALA A 110 9.23 -2.52 -2.10
CA ALA A 110 9.74 -1.31 -2.73
C ALA A 110 9.49 -0.03 -1.90
N LEU A 111 8.37 0.01 -1.17
CA LEU A 111 8.08 1.11 -0.23
C LEU A 111 8.93 1.04 1.03
N LEU A 112 9.39 -0.15 1.43
CA LEU A 112 10.17 -0.34 2.64
C LEU A 112 11.48 0.46 2.61
N SER A 113 12.18 0.55 1.48
CA SER A 113 13.42 1.34 1.37
C SER A 113 13.17 2.83 1.71
N ASN A 114 12.07 3.40 1.21
CA ASN A 114 11.67 4.77 1.53
C ASN A 114 11.27 4.93 3.01
N LEU A 115 10.67 3.88 3.61
CA LEU A 115 10.33 3.86 5.03
C LEU A 115 11.58 3.82 5.92
N LEU A 116 12.63 3.09 5.52
CA LEU A 116 13.89 3.02 6.25
C LEU A 116 14.59 4.39 6.28
N GLU A 117 14.49 5.18 5.21
CA GLU A 117 14.98 6.57 5.22
C GLU A 117 14.24 7.44 6.24
N LEU A 118 12.94 7.22 6.44
CA LEU A 118 12.17 7.92 7.46
C LEU A 118 12.52 7.54 8.91
N GLN A 119 13.10 6.36 9.14
CA GLN A 119 13.65 6.00 10.45
C GLN A 119 14.85 6.89 10.83
N ALA A 120 15.49 7.54 9.85
CA ALA A 120 16.54 8.53 10.06
C ALA A 120 16.02 9.98 10.15
N ASP A 121 14.69 10.20 10.20
CA ASP A 121 14.12 11.55 10.26
C ASP A 121 14.48 12.29 11.56
N LYS A 122 14.45 13.63 11.55
CA LYS A 122 14.70 14.43 12.75
C LYS A 122 13.58 14.28 13.79
N GLN A 123 12.33 14.12 13.34
CA GLN A 123 11.15 14.08 14.21
C GLN A 123 10.98 12.70 14.88
N ALA A 124 10.92 12.68 16.21
CA ALA A 124 10.79 11.45 16.98
C ALA A 124 9.49 10.68 16.68
N ALA A 125 8.38 11.39 16.46
CA ALA A 125 7.09 10.78 16.13
C ALA A 125 7.16 9.96 14.82
N ILE A 126 7.81 10.49 13.78
CA ILE A 126 7.96 9.83 12.49
C ILE A 126 8.88 8.61 12.63
N LYS A 127 10.00 8.76 13.34
CA LYS A 127 10.95 7.66 13.58
C LYS A 127 10.30 6.47 14.28
N ASN A 128 9.56 6.72 15.36
CA ASN A 128 8.93 5.66 16.13
C ASN A 128 7.84 4.97 15.31
N ALA A 129 6.99 5.73 14.62
CA ALA A 129 5.95 5.17 13.74
C ALA A 129 6.56 4.34 12.60
N ALA A 130 7.64 4.81 11.98
CA ALA A 130 8.31 4.09 10.90
C ALA A 130 9.01 2.82 11.39
N ALA A 131 9.62 2.85 12.58
CA ALA A 131 10.22 1.68 13.21
C ALA A 131 9.18 0.61 13.56
N GLU A 132 8.04 1.02 14.11
CA GLU A 132 6.93 0.11 14.42
C GLU A 132 6.31 -0.49 13.16
N ALA A 133 6.06 0.33 12.14
CA ALA A 133 5.51 -0.12 10.87
C ALA A 133 6.45 -1.13 10.16
N ALA A 134 7.77 -0.85 10.14
CA ALA A 134 8.76 -1.77 9.58
C ALA A 134 8.80 -3.10 10.34
N LYS A 135 8.80 -3.06 11.68
CA LYS A 135 8.77 -4.26 12.52
C LYS A 135 7.53 -5.08 12.25
N ASN A 136 6.36 -4.44 12.22
CA ASN A 136 5.09 -5.10 11.96
C ASN A 136 5.08 -5.77 10.57
N PHE A 137 5.59 -5.09 9.55
CA PHE A 137 5.73 -5.66 8.20
C PHE A 137 6.60 -6.92 8.19
N VAL A 138 7.79 -6.88 8.80
CA VAL A 138 8.69 -8.04 8.86
C VAL A 138 8.05 -9.22 9.60
N THR A 139 7.28 -8.97 10.68
CA THR A 139 6.61 -10.04 11.42
C THR A 139 5.47 -10.73 10.65
N LYS A 140 4.85 -10.03 9.70
CA LYS A 140 3.72 -10.56 8.93
C LYS A 140 4.10 -11.09 7.55
N MET A 141 5.29 -10.74 7.05
CA MET A 141 5.79 -11.15 5.74
C MET A 141 5.83 -12.67 5.57
N ASN A 142 5.56 -13.14 4.34
CA ASN A 142 5.70 -14.56 4.00
C ASN A 142 7.18 -15.00 4.12
N PRO A 143 7.48 -16.15 4.77
CA PRO A 143 8.84 -16.68 4.85
C PRO A 143 9.53 -16.83 3.49
N ASN A 144 8.79 -17.11 2.42
CA ASN A 144 9.35 -17.21 1.06
C ASN A 144 9.78 -15.86 0.48
N ALA A 145 9.09 -14.78 0.85
CA ALA A 145 9.46 -13.42 0.44
C ALA A 145 10.66 -12.90 1.23
N CYS A 146 10.85 -13.35 2.48
CA CYS A 146 11.98 -12.96 3.33
C CYS A 146 13.34 -13.22 2.64
N SER A 147 13.50 -14.34 1.93
CA SER A 147 14.72 -14.67 1.19
C SER A 147 15.07 -13.67 0.09
N LEU A 148 14.08 -12.97 -0.47
CA LEU A 148 14.28 -11.90 -1.45
C LEU A 148 14.42 -10.52 -0.79
N THR A 149 13.67 -10.30 0.29
CA THR A 149 13.67 -9.02 1.01
C THR A 149 14.99 -8.76 1.74
N VAL A 150 15.60 -9.78 2.36
CA VAL A 150 16.86 -9.62 3.09
C VAL A 150 18.00 -9.09 2.21
N PRO A 151 18.34 -9.71 1.06
CA PRO A 151 19.38 -9.16 0.19
C PRO A 151 18.99 -7.77 -0.35
N PHE A 152 17.71 -7.52 -0.64
CA PHE A 152 17.24 -6.21 -1.11
C PHE A 152 17.42 -5.10 -0.07
N ILE A 153 17.12 -5.36 1.20
CA ILE A 153 17.35 -4.41 2.29
C ILE A 153 18.84 -4.17 2.50
N LEU A 154 19.65 -5.24 2.46
CA LEU A 154 21.10 -5.14 2.64
C LEU A 154 21.76 -4.32 1.52
N GLU A 155 21.36 -4.53 0.27
CA GLU A 155 21.82 -3.75 -0.87
C GLU A 155 21.41 -2.26 -0.77
N GLY A 156 20.23 -1.98 -0.22
CA GLY A 156 19.80 -0.60 0.05
C GLY A 156 20.54 0.08 1.20
N LEU A 157 21.20 -0.69 2.08
CA LEU A 157 21.99 -0.17 3.20
C LEU A 157 23.47 0.01 2.82
N ASP A 158 23.96 -0.77 1.86
CA ASP A 158 25.27 -0.54 1.28
C ASP A 158 25.28 0.81 0.55
N PRO A 159 26.28 1.68 0.78
CA PRO A 159 26.46 2.87 -0.05
C PRO A 159 26.62 2.42 -1.50
N PRO A 160 26.25 3.24 -2.52
CA PRO A 160 26.32 2.85 -3.92
C PRO A 160 27.76 2.46 -4.31
N GLN A 161 28.10 1.19 -4.10
CA GLN A 161 29.29 0.57 -4.62
C GLN A 161 28.97 0.34 -6.08
N GLY A 162 29.73 1.02 -6.92
CA GLY A 162 29.54 1.00 -8.35
C GLY A 162 29.36 -0.42 -8.89
N ILE A 163 28.50 -0.50 -9.90
CA ILE A 163 28.23 -1.60 -10.83
C ILE A 163 29.49 -2.23 -11.50
N LEU A 164 30.71 -1.97 -11.04
CA LEU A 164 31.94 -2.57 -11.53
C LEU A 164 32.49 -3.54 -10.49
N CYS A 165 32.32 -4.86 -10.71
CA CYS A 165 33.43 -5.82 -10.55
C CYS A 165 33.11 -7.31 -10.82
N CYS A 166 31.90 -7.73 -11.17
CA CYS A 166 31.63 -9.18 -11.36
C CYS A 166 30.92 -9.52 -12.68
N TYR A 167 31.43 -9.02 -13.81
CA TYR A 167 31.18 -9.61 -15.14
C TYR A 167 32.42 -9.39 -16.01
N SER A 168 33.52 -10.06 -15.66
CA SER A 168 34.71 -10.25 -16.49
C SER A 168 35.36 -11.57 -16.12
#